data_AF-A0A0F9KKB0-F1
#
_entry.id   AF-A0A0F9KKB0-F1
#
_cell.length_a   1.000
_cell.length_b   1.000
_cell.length_c   1.000
_cell.angle_alpha   90.00
_cell.angle_beta   90.00
_cell.angle_gamma   90.00
#
_symmetry.space_group_name_H-M   'P 1'
#
loop_
_entity.id
_entity.type
_entity.pdbx_description
1 polymer ?
#
loop_
_entity_poly.entity_id
_entity_poly.type
_entity_poly.pdbx_seq_one_letter_code
_entity_poly.pdbx_strand_id
1 'polypeptide(L)'
;MAGILLSAAGNAIVYPAVPWSKRLFSLKSQSFPKGSVPRHLLQYLFKKGGDPATCARETADKTGAARVLSMNSCISRLKKKK
;
A
#
# COMPACT_ATOMS: atom_id res chain seq x y z
N MET A 1 -5.58 -18.42 7.32
CA MET A 1 -4.16 -18.01 7.47
C MET A 1 -3.40 -18.59 6.29
N ALA A 2 -2.74 -17.77 5.49
CA ALA A 2 -1.82 -18.32 4.50
C ALA A 2 -0.53 -18.68 5.24
N GLY A 3 -0.34 -19.96 5.53
CA GLY A 3 0.99 -20.47 5.89
C GLY A 3 1.89 -20.33 4.67
N ILE A 4 3.14 -19.92 4.89
CA ILE A 4 4.15 -19.90 3.82
C ILE A 4 4.96 -21.18 3.98
N LEU A 5 5.13 -21.93 2.90
CA LEU A 5 6.00 -23.10 2.89
C LEU A 5 7.42 -22.70 3.31
N LEU A 6 8.11 -23.54 4.08
CA LEU A 6 9.46 -23.25 4.57
C LEU A 6 10.43 -22.93 3.42
N SER A 7 10.26 -23.60 2.28
CA SER A 7 11.01 -23.36 1.04
C SER A 7 10.79 -21.98 0.43
N ALA A 8 9.66 -21.33 0.72
CA ALA A 8 9.33 -19.98 0.26
C ALA A 8 9.66 -18.89 1.30
N ALA A 9 10.23 -19.24 2.46
CA ALA A 9 10.56 -18.29 3.52
C ALA A 9 11.56 -17.20 3.09
N GLY A 10 12.53 -17.54 2.23
CA GLY A 10 13.48 -16.56 1.67
C GLY A 10 12.83 -15.51 0.77
N ASN A 11 11.64 -15.79 0.23
CA ASN A 11 10.84 -14.91 -0.59
C ASN A 11 9.64 -14.31 0.17
N ALA A 12 9.50 -14.58 1.47
CA ALA A 12 8.47 -13.94 2.27
C ALA A 12 8.85 -12.48 2.53
N ILE A 13 7.87 -11.58 2.51
CA ILE A 13 8.05 -10.20 2.98
C ILE A 13 7.19 -10.01 4.23
N VAL A 14 7.81 -9.37 5.22
CA VAL A 14 7.15 -8.89 6.42
C VAL A 14 6.70 -7.46 6.16
N TYR A 15 5.40 -7.22 6.26
CA TYR A 15 4.84 -5.87 6.25
C TYR A 15 4.30 -5.53 7.64
N PRO A 16 4.33 -4.25 8.06
CA PRO A 16 3.50 -3.79 9.17
C PRO A 16 2.07 -4.22 8.88
N ALA A 17 1.42 -4.80 9.87
CA ALA A 17 0.04 -5.20 9.68
C ALA A 17 -0.85 -3.97 9.45
N VAL A 18 -1.96 -4.19 8.76
CA VAL A 18 -2.98 -3.15 8.58
C VAL A 18 -3.53 -2.69 9.94
N PRO A 19 -3.97 -1.43 10.09
CA PRO A 19 -4.33 -0.85 11.38
C PRO A 19 -5.43 -1.57 12.17
N TRP A 20 -6.25 -2.38 11.50
CA TRP A 20 -7.35 -3.16 12.08
C TRP A 20 -6.99 -4.64 12.33
N SER A 21 -5.74 -5.05 12.10
CA SER A 21 -5.25 -6.40 12.38
C SER A 21 -4.96 -6.57 13.87
N LYS A 22 -5.35 -7.72 14.46
CA LYS A 22 -4.93 -8.11 15.83
C LYS A 22 -3.44 -8.48 15.93
N ARG A 23 -2.73 -8.56 14.81
CA ARG A 23 -1.31 -8.95 14.73
C ARG A 23 -0.48 -7.75 14.35
N LEU A 24 0.72 -7.62 14.91
CA LEU A 24 1.67 -6.53 14.64
C LEU A 24 2.25 -6.59 13.22
N PHE A 25 2.41 -7.79 12.67
CA PHE A 25 3.03 -8.01 11.37
C PHE A 25 2.20 -8.95 10.49
N SER A 26 2.23 -8.70 9.19
CA SER A 26 1.65 -9.58 8.17
C SER A 26 2.77 -10.20 7.35
N LEU A 27 2.86 -11.53 7.42
CA LEU A 27 3.74 -12.33 6.57
C LEU A 27 2.98 -12.68 5.29
N LYS A 28 3.53 -12.32 4.13
CA LYS A 28 2.96 -12.70 2.82
C LYS A 28 4.05 -13.19 1.89
N SER A 29 3.67 -14.08 0.98
CA SER A 29 4.52 -14.42 -0.17
C SER A 29 4.75 -13.18 -1.03
N GLN A 30 5.95 -13.04 -1.57
CA GLN A 30 6.25 -12.00 -2.56
C GLN A 30 5.29 -12.12 -3.75
N SER A 31 4.46 -11.09 -3.96
CA SER A 31 3.67 -10.97 -5.19
C SER A 31 4.55 -10.57 -6.38
N PHE A 32 5.71 -9.96 -6.12
CA PHE A 32 6.71 -9.55 -7.12
C PHE A 32 8.12 -9.79 -6.56
N PRO A 33 9.13 -10.03 -7.41
CA PRO A 33 10.52 -10.14 -7.00
C PRO A 33 10.94 -8.93 -6.15
N LYS A 34 11.74 -9.16 -5.10
CA LYS A 34 12.26 -8.12 -4.21
C LYS A 34 12.87 -6.95 -5.01
N GLY A 35 12.33 -5.75 -4.82
CA GLY A 35 12.78 -4.53 -5.51
C GLY A 35 12.16 -4.29 -6.89
N SER A 36 11.46 -5.28 -7.46
CA SER A 36 10.70 -5.11 -8.69
C SER A 36 9.25 -4.75 -8.36
N VAL A 37 8.76 -3.68 -8.99
CA VAL A 37 7.34 -3.36 -9.03
C VAL A 37 6.98 -3.18 -10.50
N PRO A 38 5.94 -3.86 -11.02
CA PRO A 38 5.49 -3.65 -12.39
C PRO A 38 5.22 -2.18 -12.67
N ARG A 39 5.63 -1.69 -13.85
CA ARG A 39 5.54 -0.26 -14.21
C ARG A 39 4.11 0.30 -14.05
N HIS A 40 3.09 -0.49 -14.39
CA HIS A 40 1.68 -0.10 -14.26
C HIS A 40 1.19 0.04 -12.80
N LEU A 41 1.90 -0.56 -11.84
CA LEU A 41 1.58 -0.50 -10.42
C LEU A 41 2.34 0.60 -9.66
N LEU A 42 3.39 1.19 -10.25
CA LEU A 42 4.19 2.23 -9.60
C LEU A 42 3.35 3.43 -9.14
N GLN A 43 2.36 3.83 -9.94
CA GLN A 43 1.43 4.91 -9.61
C GLN A 43 0.56 4.63 -8.38
N TYR A 44 0.36 3.36 -8.01
CA TYR A 44 -0.47 2.93 -6.88
C TYR A 44 0.32 2.73 -5.60
N LEU A 45 1.63 2.96 -5.61
CA LEU A 45 2.47 2.81 -4.42
C LEU A 45 2.42 4.06 -3.53
N PHE A 46 2.50 3.87 -2.22
CA PHE A 46 2.81 4.93 -1.24
C PHE A 46 4.30 5.31 -1.24
N LYS A 47 4.97 5.23 -2.40
CA LYS A 47 6.38 5.63 -2.58
C LYS A 47 6.47 6.93 -3.37
N LYS A 48 7.65 7.54 -3.37
CA LYS A 48 7.93 8.82 -4.07
C LYS A 48 7.51 8.71 -5.55
N GLY A 49 6.48 9.45 -5.95
CA GLY A 49 5.94 9.48 -7.32
C GLY A 49 4.61 8.72 -7.53
N GLY A 50 4.08 8.02 -6.52
CA GLY A 50 2.75 7.41 -6.61
C GLY A 50 1.63 8.37 -6.19
N ASP A 51 0.47 8.25 -6.84
CA ASP A 51 -0.74 9.05 -6.57
C ASP A 51 -1.16 9.00 -5.09
N PRO A 52 -1.11 7.84 -4.39
CA PRO A 52 -1.42 7.77 -2.97
C PRO A 52 -0.44 8.53 -2.08
N ALA A 53 0.84 8.65 -2.46
CA ALA A 53 1.82 9.41 -1.68
C ALA A 53 1.56 10.92 -1.76
N THR A 54 1.16 11.41 -2.94
CA THR A 54 0.73 12.81 -3.13
C THR A 54 -0.54 13.10 -2.34
N CYS A 55 -1.57 12.26 -2.48
CA CYS A 55 -2.84 12.42 -1.76
C CYS A 55 -2.69 12.26 -0.24
N ALA A 56 -1.76 11.44 0.23
CA ALA A 56 -1.46 11.31 1.66
C ALA A 56 -0.85 12.60 2.25
N ARG A 57 -0.08 13.37 1.46
CA ARG A 57 0.41 14.69 1.86
C ARG A 57 -0.71 15.72 1.93
N GLU A 58 -1.60 15.74 0.93
CA GLU A 58 -2.77 16.66 0.89
C GLU A 58 -3.79 16.41 2.01
N THR A 59 -3.76 15.22 2.62
CA THR A 59 -4.71 14.81 3.66
C THR A 59 -4.05 14.62 5.03
N ALA A 60 -2.82 15.11 5.20
CA ALA A 60 -2.06 14.95 6.44
C ALA A 60 -2.77 15.53 7.67
N ASP A 61 -3.47 16.65 7.51
CA ASP A 61 -4.16 17.36 8.59
C ASP A 61 -5.54 16.77 8.94
N LYS A 62 -5.98 15.74 8.21
CA LYS A 62 -7.30 15.12 8.40
C LYS A 62 -7.18 13.81 9.18
N THR A 63 -8.20 13.49 9.97
CA THR A 63 -8.27 12.26 10.77
C THR A 63 -9.56 11.48 10.50
N GLY A 64 -9.57 10.20 10.88
CA GLY A 64 -10.74 9.32 10.80
C GLY A 64 -11.37 9.24 9.40
N ALA A 65 -12.70 9.26 9.35
CA ALA A 65 -13.47 9.16 8.11
C ALA A 65 -13.21 10.33 7.14
N ALA A 66 -12.96 11.53 7.65
CA ALA A 66 -12.66 12.70 6.82
C ALA A 66 -11.37 12.52 6.01
N ARG A 67 -10.37 11.85 6.60
CA ARG A 67 -9.13 11.50 5.89
C ARG A 67 -9.41 10.50 4.76
N VAL A 68 -10.20 9.46 5.02
CA VAL A 68 -10.53 8.44 4.02
C VAL A 68 -11.28 9.04 2.84
N LEU A 69 -12.31 9.85 3.11
CA LEU A 69 -13.11 10.52 2.07
C LEU A 69 -12.26 11.47 1.22
N SER A 70 -11.41 12.28 1.85
CA SER A 70 -10.52 13.20 1.15
C SER A 70 -9.41 12.50 0.35
N MET A 71 -8.91 11.37 0.85
CA MET A 71 -7.92 10.58 0.13
C MET A 71 -8.54 9.92 -1.10
N ASN A 72 -9.76 9.39 -0.99
CA ASN A 72 -10.52 8.83 -2.11
C ASN A 72 -10.87 9.88 -3.16
N SER A 73 -11.25 11.10 -2.76
CA SER A 73 -11.53 12.19 -3.70
C SER A 73 -10.28 12.63 -4.46
N CYS A 74 -9.14 12.74 -3.77
CA CYS A 74 -7.86 13.08 -4.39
C CYS A 74 -7.42 12.00 -5.41
N ILE A 75 -7.46 10.72 -5.05
CA ILE A 75 -7.11 9.63 -5.96
C ILE A 75 -8.05 9.62 -7.18
N SER A 76 -9.35 9.83 -6.98
CA SER A 76 -10.33 9.89 -8.07
C SER A 76 -10.05 11.06 -9.03
N ARG A 77 -9.63 12.21 -8.50
CA ARG A 77 -9.21 13.38 -9.31
C ARG A 77 -7.96 13.06 -10.15
N LEU A 78 -6.97 12.41 -9.57
CA LEU A 78 -5.73 12.04 -10.27
C LEU A 78 -5.97 10.98 -11.34
N LYS A 79 -6.83 10.00 -11.09
CA LYS A 79 -7.25 9.01 -12.09
C LYS A 79 -7.98 9.62 -13.29
N LYS A 80 -8.80 10.65 -13.07
CA LYS A 80 -9.53 11.34 -14.16
C LYS A 80 -8.64 12.25 -15.03
N LYS A 81 -7.44 12.60 -14.56
CA LYS A 81 -6.49 13.46 -15.29
C LYS A 81 -5.57 12.69 -16.24
N LYS A 82 -5.56 11.36 -16.16
CA LYS A 82 -4.83 10.45 -17.06
C LYS A 82 -5.78 9.85 -18.07
#